data_AF-A0A2K2VVF7-F1
#
_entry.id   AF-A0A2K2VVF7-F1
#
_cell.length_a   1.000
_cell.length_b   1.000
_cell.length_c   1.000
_cell.angle_alpha   90.00
_cell.angle_beta   90.00
_cell.angle_gamma   90.00
#
_symmetry.space_group_name_H-M   'P 1'
#
loop_
_entity.id
_entity.type
_entity.pdbx_description
1 polymer ?
#
loop_
_entity_poly.entity_id
_entity_poly.type
_entity_poly.pdbx_seq_one_letter_code
_entity_poly.pdbx_strand_id
1 'polypeptide(L)'
;PKANYKSFETEPEAALEVVNGKADAFVYDLPYCVVFNAQQGKGKLVFLDKPFTFEPLAWAINKGDPDFMNWLNNFLRQVKNDGRYERIYNKWIKGTDWITDIQQ
;
A
#
# COMPACT_ATOMS: atom_id res chain seq x y z
N PRO A 1 -16.41 -1.74 -20.49
CA PRO A 1 -14.97 -2.06 -20.31
C PRO A 1 -14.45 -2.88 -21.50
N LYS A 2 -13.22 -2.62 -21.97
CA LYS A 2 -12.59 -3.33 -23.11
C LYS A 2 -11.37 -4.17 -22.73
N ALA A 3 -10.86 -4.02 -21.50
CA ALA A 3 -9.73 -4.79 -20.99
C ALA A 3 -10.21 -6.13 -20.42
N ASN A 4 -9.35 -7.15 -20.49
CA ASN A 4 -9.56 -8.43 -19.82
C ASN A 4 -9.09 -8.33 -18.37
N TYR A 5 -9.91 -8.80 -17.43
CA TYR A 5 -9.61 -8.81 -16.00
C TYR A 5 -9.22 -10.21 -15.54
N LYS A 6 -8.17 -10.31 -14.72
CA LYS A 6 -7.70 -11.55 -14.10
C LYS A 6 -7.36 -11.28 -12.63
N SER A 7 -7.96 -12.03 -11.73
CA SER A 7 -7.72 -11.96 -10.28
C SER A 7 -6.75 -13.05 -9.83
N PHE A 8 -6.10 -12.80 -8.69
CA PHE A 8 -5.18 -13.71 -8.01
C PHE A 8 -5.46 -13.66 -6.52
N GLU A 9 -4.97 -14.66 -5.79
CA GLU A 9 -5.14 -14.72 -4.33
C GLU A 9 -4.22 -13.72 -3.62
N THR A 10 -3.04 -13.43 -4.19
CA THR A 10 -2.07 -12.51 -3.60
C THR A 10 -1.58 -11.45 -4.59
N GLU A 11 -1.21 -10.30 -4.07
CA GLU A 11 -0.68 -9.16 -4.85
C GLU A 11 0.62 -9.49 -5.59
N PRO A 12 1.59 -10.22 -4.98
CA PRO A 12 2.82 -10.59 -5.68
C PRO A 12 2.58 -11.51 -6.87
N GLU A 13 1.64 -12.46 -6.77
CA GLU A 13 1.27 -13.34 -7.88
C GLU A 13 0.74 -12.55 -9.07
N ALA A 14 -0.16 -11.60 -8.82
CA ALA A 14 -0.72 -10.73 -9.85
C ALA A 14 0.36 -9.85 -10.50
N ALA A 15 1.21 -9.21 -9.68
CA ALA A 15 2.26 -8.33 -10.17
C ALA A 15 3.32 -9.06 -11.01
N LEU A 16 3.65 -10.30 -10.64
CA LEU A 16 4.60 -11.14 -11.38
C LEU A 16 4.11 -11.55 -12.77
N GLU A 17 2.80 -11.56 -13.02
CA GLU A 17 2.29 -11.85 -14.38
C GLU A 17 2.59 -10.71 -15.35
N VAL A 18 2.66 -9.47 -14.88
CA VAL A 18 3.14 -8.33 -15.69
C VAL A 18 4.65 -8.41 -15.89
N VAL A 19 5.41 -8.66 -14.81
CA VAL A 19 6.88 -8.81 -14.87
C VAL A 19 7.30 -9.90 -15.86
N ASN A 20 6.53 -10.99 -15.94
CA ASN A 20 6.81 -12.13 -16.82
C ASN A 20 6.15 -12.00 -18.21
N GLY A 21 5.52 -10.87 -18.53
CA GLY A 21 4.92 -10.61 -19.85
C GLY A 21 3.65 -11.41 -20.16
N LYS A 22 2.96 -11.91 -19.13
CA LYS A 22 1.68 -12.63 -19.25
C LYS A 22 0.45 -11.72 -19.09
N ALA A 23 0.65 -10.51 -18.58
CA ALA A 23 -0.37 -9.46 -18.45
C ALA A 23 0.25 -8.09 -18.81
N ASP A 24 -0.57 -7.15 -19.29
CA ASP A 24 -0.09 -5.83 -19.72
C ASP A 24 0.05 -4.83 -18.57
N ALA A 25 -0.76 -4.96 -17.52
CA ALA A 25 -0.80 -4.02 -16.40
C ALA A 25 -1.27 -4.68 -15.10
N PHE A 26 -0.82 -4.14 -13.98
CA PHE A 26 -1.25 -4.46 -12.63
C PHE A 26 -1.77 -3.17 -11.97
N VAL A 27 -2.87 -3.28 -11.23
CA VAL A 27 -3.54 -2.15 -10.59
C VAL A 27 -3.77 -2.50 -9.12
N TYR A 28 -3.29 -1.64 -8.23
CA TYR A 28 -3.42 -1.80 -6.79
C TYR A 28 -3.11 -0.47 -6.08
N ASP A 29 -3.32 -0.42 -4.76
CA ASP A 29 -2.98 0.70 -3.90
C ASP A 29 -1.56 1.22 -4.15
N LEU A 30 -1.43 2.54 -4.29
CA LEU A 30 -0.19 3.21 -4.65
C LEU A 30 1.02 2.81 -3.77
N PRO A 31 0.91 2.75 -2.42
CA PRO A 31 2.07 2.43 -1.57
C PRO A 31 2.67 1.05 -1.87
N TYR A 32 1.83 0.04 -2.16
CA TYR A 32 2.31 -1.28 -2.54
C TYR A 32 3.07 -1.25 -3.87
N CYS A 33 2.49 -0.57 -4.87
CA CYS A 33 3.10 -0.45 -6.20
C CYS A 33 4.49 0.20 -6.15
N VAL A 34 4.69 1.22 -5.28
CA VAL A 34 5.99 1.86 -5.07
C VAL A 34 7.03 0.84 -4.57
N VAL A 35 6.70 0.08 -3.52
CA VAL A 35 7.60 -0.92 -2.93
C VAL A 35 7.92 -2.03 -3.91
N PHE A 36 6.90 -2.59 -4.58
CA PHE A 36 7.09 -3.66 -5.55
C PHE A 36 7.97 -3.21 -6.73
N ASN A 37 7.73 -2.00 -7.26
CA ASN A 37 8.54 -1.45 -8.34
C ASN A 37 10.00 -1.26 -7.93
N ALA A 38 10.26 -0.81 -6.69
CA ALA A 38 11.61 -0.69 -6.15
C ALA A 38 12.32 -2.04 -6.02
N GLN A 39 11.60 -3.11 -5.65
CA GLN A 39 12.16 -4.45 -5.46
C GLN A 39 12.35 -5.24 -6.77
N GLN A 40 11.34 -5.23 -7.65
CA GLN A 40 11.24 -6.15 -8.79
C GLN A 40 11.03 -5.44 -10.15
N GLY A 41 10.76 -4.14 -10.14
CA GLY A 41 10.39 -3.39 -11.35
C GLY A 41 11.55 -2.89 -12.19
N LYS A 42 12.77 -2.80 -11.63
CA LYS A 42 13.93 -2.21 -12.32
C LYS A 42 14.20 -2.86 -13.68
N GLY A 43 14.02 -2.08 -14.76
CA GLY A 43 14.22 -2.52 -16.14
C GLY A 43 13.13 -3.43 -16.71
N LYS A 44 12.08 -3.71 -15.94
CA LYS A 44 10.98 -4.62 -16.33
C LYS A 44 9.61 -3.94 -16.35
N LEU A 45 9.42 -2.90 -15.53
CA LEU A 45 8.14 -2.21 -15.36
C LEU A 45 8.29 -0.70 -15.55
N VAL A 46 7.18 -0.06 -15.92
CA VAL A 46 6.99 1.40 -15.83
C VAL A 46 5.94 1.65 -14.75
N PHE A 47 6.28 2.48 -13.77
CA PHE A 47 5.37 2.86 -12.69
C PHE A 47 4.62 4.14 -13.05
N LEU A 48 3.28 4.06 -13.09
CA LEU A 48 2.39 5.21 -13.25
C LEU A 48 1.95 5.69 -11.86
N ASP A 49 2.53 6.80 -11.40
CA ASP A 49 2.46 7.26 -10.01
C ASP A 49 1.27 8.18 -9.69
N LYS A 50 0.52 8.61 -10.71
CA LYS A 50 -0.66 9.46 -10.55
C LYS A 50 -1.85 8.65 -10.01
N PRO A 51 -2.33 8.91 -8.78
CA PRO A 51 -3.54 8.27 -8.27
C PRO A 51 -4.75 8.61 -9.15
N PHE A 52 -5.63 7.64 -9.36
CA PHE A 52 -6.87 7.81 -10.13
C PHE A 52 -8.13 7.54 -9.28
N THR A 53 -7.94 7.21 -8.00
CA THR A 53 -8.99 7.03 -6.99
C THR A 53 -8.66 7.81 -5.71
N PHE A 54 -9.67 8.00 -4.86
CA PHE A 54 -9.52 8.54 -3.50
C PHE A 54 -10.03 7.50 -2.50
N GLU A 55 -9.11 6.89 -1.77
CA GLU A 55 -9.35 5.69 -0.94
C GLU A 55 -8.95 5.96 0.51
N PRO A 56 -9.87 6.47 1.35
CA PRO A 56 -9.57 6.69 2.76
C PRO A 56 -9.45 5.35 3.51
N LEU A 57 -8.24 5.02 3.97
CA LEU A 57 -7.97 3.85 4.79
C LEU A 57 -8.18 4.14 6.28
N ALA A 58 -8.78 3.19 7.00
CA ALA A 58 -9.11 3.33 8.41
C ALA A 58 -9.09 1.98 9.15
N TRP A 59 -9.04 2.04 10.48
CA TRP A 59 -9.28 0.87 11.33
C TRP A 59 -10.79 0.61 11.43
N ALA A 60 -11.20 -0.63 11.20
CA ALA A 60 -12.56 -1.08 11.45
C ALA A 60 -12.70 -1.58 12.89
N ILE A 61 -13.85 -1.35 13.51
CA ILE A 61 -14.23 -1.86 14.83
C ILE A 61 -15.65 -2.43 14.81
N ASN A 62 -16.00 -3.23 15.81
CA ASN A 62 -17.36 -3.72 15.98
C ASN A 62 -18.35 -2.56 16.18
N LYS A 63 -19.57 -2.73 15.66
CA LYS A 63 -20.66 -1.79 15.93
C LYS A 63 -21.06 -1.84 17.40
N GLY A 64 -21.54 -0.71 17.93
CA GLY A 64 -22.06 -0.62 19.29
C GLY A 64 -21.03 -0.25 20.36
N ASP A 65 -19.79 0.07 19.98
CA ASP A 65 -18.73 0.50 20.91
C ASP A 65 -18.26 1.94 20.63
N PRO A 66 -19.04 2.95 21.04
CA PRO A 66 -18.70 4.36 20.82
C PRO A 66 -17.49 4.81 21.66
N ASP A 67 -17.24 4.18 22.80
CA ASP A 67 -16.14 4.55 23.69
C ASP A 67 -14.80 4.16 23.09
N PHE A 68 -14.69 2.94 22.55
CA PHE A 68 -13.48 2.51 21.84
C PHE A 68 -13.26 3.33 20.56
N MET A 69 -14.34 3.66 19.83
CA MET A 69 -14.25 4.56 18.68
C MET A 69 -13.70 5.93 19.07
N ASN A 70 -14.20 6.51 20.16
CA ASN A 70 -13.74 7.79 20.66
C ASN A 70 -12.27 7.73 21.09
N TRP A 71 -11.86 6.66 21.77
CA TRP A 71 -10.47 6.45 22.15
C TRP A 71 -9.55 6.38 20.92
N LEU A 72 -9.88 5.56 19.92
CA LEU A 72 -9.09 5.42 18.68
C LEU A 72 -8.97 6.75 17.92
N ASN A 73 -10.05 7.51 17.84
CA ASN A 73 -10.04 8.82 17.17
C ASN A 73 -9.13 9.82 17.90
N ASN A 74 -9.16 9.85 19.24
CA ASN A 74 -8.27 10.72 20.01
C ASN A 74 -6.82 10.25 19.93
N PHE A 75 -6.57 8.94 19.98
CA PHE A 75 -5.24 8.37 19.78
C PHE A 75 -4.68 8.75 18.40
N LEU A 76 -5.45 8.56 17.32
CA LEU A 76 -5.03 8.90 15.96
C LEU A 76 -4.74 10.41 15.83
N ARG A 77 -5.57 11.25 16.46
CA ARG A 77 -5.32 12.70 16.52
C ARG A 77 -4.00 12.99 17.24
N GLN A 78 -3.74 12.35 18.38
CA GLN A 78 -2.51 12.57 19.14
C GLN A 78 -1.26 12.16 18.35
N VAL A 79 -1.22 10.95 17.79
CA VAL A 79 -0.03 10.44 17.04
C VAL A 79 0.29 11.31 15.81
N LYS A 80 -0.73 11.90 15.19
CA LYS A 80 -0.55 12.83 14.06
C LYS A 80 0.06 14.16 14.49
N ASN A 81 -0.13 14.59 15.74
CA ASN A 81 0.34 15.87 16.24
C ASN A 81 1.61 15.78 17.11
N ASP A 82 2.04 14.59 17.51
CA ASP A 82 3.25 14.39 18.34
C ASP A 82 4.47 13.83 17.55
N GLY A 83 4.35 13.77 16.22
CA GLY A 83 5.39 13.32 15.32
C GLY A 83 5.57 11.80 15.23
N ARG A 84 4.85 10.99 16.03
CA ARG A 84 4.88 9.52 15.87
C ARG A 84 4.41 9.10 14.49
N TYR A 85 3.31 9.68 14.01
CA TYR A 85 2.76 9.38 12.69
C TYR A 85 3.79 9.64 11.58
N GLU A 86 4.43 10.81 11.57
CA GLU A 86 5.45 11.15 10.58
C GLU A 86 6.65 10.19 10.61
N ARG A 87 7.12 9.79 11.80
CA ARG A 87 8.20 8.80 11.91
C ARG A 87 7.81 7.45 11.31
N ILE A 88 6.59 6.99 11.56
CA ILE A 88 6.06 5.73 11.01
C ILE A 88 5.90 5.84 9.48
N TYR A 89 5.29 6.92 9.01
CA TYR A 89 5.05 7.16 7.58
C TYR A 89 6.36 7.26 6.79
N ASN A 90 7.34 8.00 7.30
CA ASN A 90 8.64 8.13 6.64
C ASN A 90 9.40 6.81 6.60
N LYS A 91 9.32 5.99 7.67
CA LYS A 91 9.98 4.68 7.69
C LYS A 91 9.37 3.71 6.68
N TRP A 92 8.05 3.52 6.71
CA TRP A 92 7.41 2.40 6.00
C TRP A 92 6.82 2.77 4.65
N ILE A 93 6.44 4.03 4.43
CA ILE A 93 5.80 4.47 3.17
C ILE A 93 6.78 5.20 2.27
N LYS A 94 7.57 6.16 2.80
CA LYS A 94 8.56 6.89 1.99
C LYS A 94 9.93 6.18 1.92
N GLY A 95 10.29 5.44 2.96
CA GLY A 95 11.58 4.77 3.09
C GLY A 95 11.56 3.36 2.51
N THR A 96 12.71 2.94 2.00
CA THR A 96 12.95 1.56 1.53
C THR A 96 13.97 0.81 2.37
N ASP A 97 14.61 1.47 3.34
CA ASP A 97 15.70 0.88 4.14
C ASP A 97 15.25 -0.37 4.91
N TRP A 98 13.99 -0.41 5.34
CA TRP A 98 13.42 -1.57 6.04
C TRP A 98 13.37 -2.84 5.18
N ILE A 99 13.46 -2.72 3.84
CA ILE A 99 13.43 -3.86 2.92
C ILE A 99 14.68 -4.73 3.13
N THR A 100 15.84 -4.14 3.41
CA THR A 100 17.06 -4.93 3.64
C THR A 100 17.01 -5.71 4.94
N ASP A 101 16.27 -5.22 5.94
CA ASP A 101 16.14 -5.85 7.25
C ASP A 101 15.25 -7.10 7.22
N ILE A 102 14.35 -7.22 6.24
CA ILE A 102 13.39 -8.33 6.13
C ILE A 102 13.81 -9.41 5.11
N GLN A 103 14.88 -9.19 4.35
CA GLN A 103 15.36 -10.10 3.29
C GLN A 103 16.49 -11.03 3.75
N GLN A 104 16.76 -11.10 5.07
CA GLN A 104 17.60 -12.13 5.68
C GLN A 104 16.80 -13.42 5.93
#